data_AF-A0A754NIR7-F1
#
_entry.id   AF-A0A754NIR7-F1
#
_cell.length_a   1.000
_cell.length_b   1.000
_cell.length_c   1.000
_cell.angle_alpha   90.00
_cell.angle_beta   90.00
_cell.angle_gamma   90.00
#
_symmetry.space_group_name_H-M   'P 1'
#
loop_
_entity.id
_entity.type
_entity.pdbx_description
1 polymer ?
#
loop_
_entity_poly.entity_id
_entity_poly.type
_entity_poly.pdbx_seq_one_letter_code
_entity_poly.pdbx_strand_id
1 'polypeptide(L)' 'KKICRAEGATEEDDNKLVREFERLTEHPDGSDLIYYPRDDREDSPEGIVKEIKEWRAANGKPGFKQG' A
#
# COMPACT_ATOMS: atom_id res chain seq x y z
N LYS A 1 -1.29 7.78 1.93
CA LYS A 1 -0.54 9.03 2.24
C LYS A 1 -0.02 9.06 3.68
N LYS A 2 -0.87 8.88 4.69
CA LYS A 2 -0.47 8.88 6.12
C LYS A 2 0.76 7.99 6.43
N ILE A 3 0.73 6.73 5.98
CA ILE A 3 1.82 5.76 6.16
C ILE A 3 3.13 6.28 5.56
N CYS A 4 3.10 6.75 4.30
CA CYS A 4 4.27 7.28 3.60
C CYS A 4 4.86 8.56 4.24
N ARG A 5 4.12 9.23 5.13
CA ARG A 5 4.55 10.45 5.82
C ARG A 5 4.85 10.23 7.31
N ALA A 6 4.72 8.99 7.80
CA ALA A 6 4.83 8.67 9.23
C ALA A 6 4.00 9.62 10.12
N GLU A 7 2.75 9.86 9.73
CA GLU A 7 1.83 10.79 10.42
C GLU A 7 1.03 10.09 11.54
N GLY A 8 1.48 8.94 12.04
CA GLY A 8 0.94 8.28 13.24
C GLY A 8 1.13 9.13 14.49
N ALA A 9 0.26 8.95 15.50
CA ALA A 9 0.44 9.64 16.78
C ALA A 9 1.62 9.06 17.58
N THR A 10 1.91 7.79 17.35
CA THR A 10 3.02 7.03 17.92
C THR A 10 3.59 6.09 16.87
N GLU A 11 4.81 5.60 17.07
CA GLU A 11 5.40 4.54 16.23
C GLU A 11 4.53 3.26 16.23
N GLU A 12 3.85 2.96 17.34
CA GLU A 12 2.92 1.84 17.40
C GLU A 12 1.71 2.06 16.48
N ASP A 13 1.21 3.30 16.37
CA ASP A 13 0.14 3.64 15.42
C ASP A 13 0.60 3.51 13.97
N ASP A 14 1.81 3.93 13.63
CA ASP A 14 2.36 3.73 12.28
C ASP A 14 2.51 2.24 11.96
N ASN A 15 3.03 1.45 12.90
CA ASN A 15 3.11 0.00 12.76
C ASN A 15 1.73 -0.65 12.55
N LYS A 16 0.69 -0.19 13.25
CA LYS A 16 -0.69 -0.66 13.03
C LYS A 16 -1.20 -0.31 11.64
N LEU A 17 -0.90 0.89 11.14
CA LEU A 17 -1.31 1.30 9.79
C LEU A 17 -0.62 0.48 8.71
N VAL A 18 0.66 0.15 8.87
CA VAL A 18 1.40 -0.71 7.92
C VAL A 18 0.81 -2.11 7.90
N ARG A 19 0.56 -2.72 9.06
CA ARG A 19 -0.06 -4.05 9.15
C ARG A 19 -1.45 -4.08 8.52
N GLU A 20 -2.24 -3.03 8.74
CA GLU A 20 -3.57 -2.91 8.15
C GLU A 20 -3.51 -2.72 6.62
N PHE A 21 -2.50 -2.00 6.12
CA PHE A 21 -2.24 -1.90 4.69
C PHE A 21 -1.92 -3.27 4.07
N GLU A 22 -1.04 -4.07 4.67
CA GLU A 22 -0.74 -5.42 4.20
C GLU A 22 -1.99 -6.31 4.18
N ARG A 23 -2.77 -6.28 5.27
CA ARG A 23 -4.02 -7.05 5.39
C ARG A 23 -5.07 -6.68 4.34
N LEU A 24 -5.22 -5.40 4.04
CA LEU A 24 -6.22 -4.90 3.09
C LEU A 24 -5.81 -5.09 1.63
N THR A 25 -4.53 -4.89 1.33
CA THR A 25 -4.01 -5.01 -0.05
C THR A 25 -3.86 -6.47 -0.46
N GLU A 26 -3.49 -7.33 0.50
CA GLU A 26 -3.18 -8.74 0.31
C GLU A 26 -2.05 -8.98 -0.69
N HIS A 27 -1.28 -7.93 -1.01
CA HIS A 27 -0.19 -7.99 -1.98
C HIS A 27 0.99 -8.75 -1.38
N PRO A 28 1.65 -9.66 -2.12
CA PRO A 28 2.75 -10.48 -1.59
C PRO A 28 3.92 -9.64 -1.07
N ASP A 29 4.24 -8.53 -1.73
CA ASP A 29 5.33 -7.64 -1.32
C ASP A 29 5.01 -6.84 -0.05
N GLY A 30 3.75 -6.83 0.42
CA GLY A 30 3.37 -6.23 1.69
C GLY A 30 3.90 -4.80 1.88
N SER A 31 4.57 -4.55 2.99
CA SER A 31 5.19 -3.26 3.32
C SER A 31 6.36 -2.85 2.42
N ASP A 32 6.96 -3.76 1.64
CA ASP A 32 8.01 -3.41 0.68
C ASP A 32 7.49 -2.45 -0.39
N LEU A 33 6.18 -2.49 -0.70
CA LEU A 33 5.53 -1.51 -1.56
C LEU A 33 5.70 -0.07 -1.07
N ILE A 34 5.89 0.15 0.23
CA ILE A 34 6.04 1.46 0.87
C ILE A 34 7.51 1.82 1.06
N TYR A 35 8.35 0.86 1.46
CA TYR A 35 9.72 1.13 1.90
C TYR A 35 10.78 0.82 0.85
N TYR A 36 10.49 -0.07 -0.09
CA TYR A 36 11.42 -0.59 -1.09
C TYR A 36 10.73 -0.68 -2.46
N PRO A 37 10.28 0.45 -3.04
CA PRO A 37 9.63 0.46 -4.34
C PRO A 37 10.57 -0.07 -5.43
N ARG A 38 10.00 -0.80 -6.39
CA ARG A 38 10.73 -1.26 -7.58
C ARG A 38 11.14 -0.06 -8.45
N ASP A 39 12.29 -0.15 -9.11
CA ASP A 39 12.82 0.92 -9.98
C ASP A 39 11.89 1.29 -11.15
N ASP A 40 10.99 0.38 -11.56
CA ASP A 40 10.05 0.57 -12.67
C ASP A 40 8.72 1.22 -12.23
N ARG A 41 8.62 1.67 -10.98
CA ARG A 41 7.42 2.23 -10.37
C ARG A 41 7.72 3.61 -9.78
N GLU A 42 6.74 4.51 -9.81
CA GLU A 42 6.83 5.78 -9.08
C GLU A 42 6.85 5.55 -7.56
N ASP A 43 7.87 6.09 -6.88
CA ASP A 43 7.99 6.13 -5.42
C ASP A 43 7.09 7.23 -4.83
N SER A 44 5.79 6.99 -4.87
CA SER A 44 4.77 7.90 -4.35
C SER A 44 3.55 7.14 -3.82
N PRO A 45 2.72 7.75 -2.96
CA PRO A 45 1.44 7.16 -2.56
C PRO A 45 0.54 6.80 -3.75
N GLU A 46 0.59 7.58 -4.82
CA GLU A 46 -0.14 7.37 -6.06
C GLU A 46 0.39 6.15 -6.84
N GLY A 47 1.72 6.01 -6.94
CA GLY A 47 2.39 4.84 -7.51
C GLY A 47 2.10 3.55 -6.74
N ILE A 48 2.01 3.65 -5.40
CA ILE A 48 1.62 2.53 -4.54
C ILE A 48 0.19 2.07 -4.88
N VAL A 49 -0.76 3.01 -4.87
CA VAL A 49 -2.17 2.73 -5.16
C VAL A 49 -2.37 2.17 -6.57
N LYS A 50 -1.62 2.68 -7.56
CA LYS A 50 -1.70 2.21 -8.95
C LYS A 50 -1.33 0.72 -9.06
N GLU A 51 -0.17 0.33 -8.53
CA GLU A 51 0.27 -1.06 -8.59
C GLU A 51 -0.68 -2.00 -7.83
N ILE A 52 -1.21 -1.59 -6.67
CA ILE A 52 -2.22 -2.40 -5.96
C ILE A 52 -3.47 -2.60 -6.81
N LYS A 53 -3.95 -1.56 -7.51
CA LYS A 53 -5.11 -1.68 -8.42
C LYS A 53 -4.83 -2.69 -9.52
N GLU A 54 -3.68 -2.56 -10.17
CA GLU A 54 -3.27 -3.42 -11.28
C GLU A 54 -3.10 -4.87 -10.82
N TRP A 55 -2.39 -5.10 -9.72
CA TRP A 55 -2.19 -6.43 -9.16
C TRP A 55 -3.50 -7.08 -8.73
N ARG A 56 -4.39 -6.36 -8.02
CA ARG A 56 -5.69 -6.91 -7.60
C ARG A 56 -6.55 -7.29 -8.80
N ALA A 57 -6.58 -6.45 -9.84
CA ALA A 57 -7.28 -6.75 -11.08
C ALA A 57 -6.71 -7.99 -11.79
N ALA A 58 -5.38 -8.10 -11.90
CA ALA A 58 -4.71 -9.25 -12.51
C ALA A 58 -4.93 -10.56 -11.75
N ASN A 59 -5.17 -10.49 -10.43
CA ASN A 59 -5.39 -11.65 -9.56
C ASN A 59 -6.88 -11.91 -9.26
N GLY A 60 -7.80 -11.28 -10.00
CA GLY A 60 -9.24 -11.50 -9.84
C GLY A 60 -9.81 -11.06 -8.48
N LYS A 61 -9.11 -10.17 -7.77
CA LYS A 61 -9.54 -9.67 -6.46
C LYS A 61 -10.48 -8.47 -6.63
N PRO A 62 -11.45 -8.27 -5.72
CA PRO A 62 -12.30 -7.10 -5.73
C PRO A 62 -11.47 -5.80 -5.69
N GLY A 63 -11.79 -4.86 -6.58
CA GLY A 63 -11.18 -3.54 -6.63
C GLY A 63 -11.72 -2.60 -5.55
N PHE A 64 -11.30 -1.33 -5.62
CA PHE A 64 -11.81 -0.28 -4.72
C PHE A 64 -13.29 0.02 -5.01
N LYS A 65 -14.01 0.43 -3.96
CA LYS A 65 -15.40 0.91 -4.12
C LYS A 65 -15.45 2.09 -5.10
N GLN A 66 -16.50 2.13 -5.92
CA GLN A 66 -16.80 3.30 -6.73
C GLN A 66 -17.26 4.43 -5.81
N GLY A 67 -16.71 5.63 -6.04
CA GLY A 67 -17.01 6.84 -5.28
C GLY A 67 -18.22 7.59 -5.81
#